data_AF-A0A9N9J177-F1
#
_entry.id   AF-A0A9N9J177-F1
#
_cell.length_a   1.000
_cell.length_b   1.000
_cell.length_c   1.000
_cell.angle_alpha   90.00
_cell.angle_beta   90.00
_cell.angle_gamma   90.00
#
_symmetry.space_group_name_H-M   'P 1'
#
loop_
_entity.id
_entity.type
_entity.pdbx_description
1 polymer ?
#
loop_
_entity_poly.entity_id
_entity_poly.type
_entity_poly.pdbx_seq_one_letter_code
_entity_poly.pdbx_strand_id
1 'polypeptide(L)'
;GIDDITILEYQDRIGGRVHTHYFTDDPDDERRLYGELGAMRLSYVQDRPELSPHQLVFDTIDYLNEYNKKDDPDRIIKLIPFINRNPNALYYFNNKKAPSGEIMTNNYSASVGANQLGLPDEIPDNYLSLWSDALQPFFDELDANFTNGLINLESYDHHSVYSYLREVILPKALPSKSADYDEIISAIELQEAGTG
;
A
#
# COMPACT_ATOMS: atom_id res chain seq x y z
N GLY A 1 38.87 11.23 2.22
CA GLY A 1 37.43 10.93 2.06
C GLY A 1 36.71 11.83 3.03
N ILE A 2 35.53 11.44 3.49
CA ILE A 2 35.16 11.79 4.86
C ILE A 2 35.97 10.82 5.72
N ASP A 3 36.92 11.35 6.47
CA ASP A 3 37.79 10.57 7.34
C ASP A 3 37.36 10.89 8.80
N ASP A 4 37.44 9.91 9.71
CA ASP A 4 36.99 10.01 11.13
C ASP A 4 35.47 10.12 11.36
N ILE A 5 34.74 9.02 11.09
CA ILE A 5 33.29 8.92 11.32
C ILE A 5 33.00 8.02 12.53
N THR A 6 32.27 8.54 13.51
CA THR A 6 31.68 7.75 14.60
C THR A 6 30.17 7.68 14.44
N ILE A 7 29.61 6.46 14.35
CA ILE A 7 28.16 6.20 14.32
C ILE A 7 27.76 5.61 15.68
N LEU A 8 26.83 6.26 16.37
CA LEU A 8 26.30 5.80 17.66
C LEU A 8 24.91 5.20 17.46
N GLU A 9 24.76 3.90 17.72
CA GLU A 9 23.49 3.17 17.72
C GLU A 9 23.13 2.81 19.17
N TYR A 10 21.87 3.02 19.54
CA TYR A 10 21.37 2.74 20.90
C TYR A 10 21.02 1.27 21.09
N GLN A 11 20.51 0.61 20.05
CA GLN A 11 20.10 -0.79 20.11
C GLN A 11 21.29 -1.74 19.96
N ASP A 12 21.16 -2.96 20.47
CA ASP A 12 22.12 -4.04 20.25
C ASP A 12 22.07 -4.63 18.83
N ARG A 13 21.35 -3.97 17.90
CA ARG A 13 21.16 -4.40 16.52
C ARG A 13 21.14 -3.18 15.60
N ILE A 14 21.79 -3.30 14.44
CA ILE A 14 21.76 -2.31 13.37
C ILE A 14 20.55 -2.50 12.44
N GLY A 15 20.15 -1.43 11.75
CA GLY A 15 19.16 -1.46 10.66
C GLY A 15 17.80 -0.85 10.98
N GLY A 16 17.51 -0.53 12.25
CA GLY A 16 16.28 0.20 12.64
C GLY A 16 15.00 -0.48 12.14
N ARG A 17 14.23 0.18 11.27
CA ARG A 17 12.97 -0.35 10.71
C ARG A 17 13.15 -1.35 9.56
N VAL A 18 14.39 -1.74 9.24
CA VAL A 18 14.67 -2.92 8.42
C VAL A 18 15.00 -4.05 9.40
N HIS A 19 14.08 -5.01 9.53
CA HIS A 19 14.16 -6.03 10.58
C HIS A 19 13.48 -7.33 10.16
N THR A 20 14.29 -8.28 9.73
CA THR A 20 13.90 -9.66 9.51
C THR A 20 13.96 -10.44 10.83
N HIS A 21 12.84 -11.01 11.25
CA HIS A 21 12.80 -11.96 12.36
C HIS A 21 12.90 -13.38 11.82
N TYR A 22 13.81 -14.16 12.38
CA TYR A 22 13.99 -15.56 12.04
C TYR A 22 13.47 -16.45 13.16
N PHE A 23 12.65 -17.47 12.82
CA PHE A 23 12.00 -18.33 13.81
C PHE A 23 12.89 -19.48 14.31
N THR A 24 14.08 -19.64 13.74
CA THR A 24 15.14 -20.52 14.23
C THR A 24 16.42 -19.72 14.39
N ASP A 25 17.20 -20.06 15.41
CA ASP A 25 18.51 -19.46 15.69
C ASP A 25 19.64 -20.16 14.93
N ASP A 26 19.36 -21.31 14.29
CA ASP A 26 20.32 -22.04 13.45
C ASP A 26 20.54 -21.27 12.14
N PRO A 27 21.75 -20.70 11.90
CA PRO A 27 22.05 -19.98 10.67
C PRO A 27 22.20 -20.92 9.46
N ASP A 28 22.39 -22.22 9.67
CA ASP A 28 22.63 -23.22 8.62
C ASP A 28 21.33 -23.97 8.22
N ASP A 29 20.19 -23.64 8.83
CA ASP A 29 18.89 -24.23 8.45
C ASP A 29 18.37 -23.63 7.14
N GLU A 30 18.50 -24.38 6.04
CA GLU A 30 17.96 -24.00 4.72
C GLU A 30 16.42 -23.82 4.71
N ARG A 31 15.69 -24.31 5.74
CA ARG A 31 14.25 -24.14 5.90
C ARG A 31 13.88 -23.06 6.90
N ARG A 32 14.86 -22.23 7.29
CA ARG A 32 14.68 -21.15 8.24
C ARG A 32 13.52 -20.25 7.82
N LEU A 33 12.42 -20.41 8.54
CA LEU A 33 11.25 -19.55 8.39
C LEU A 33 11.61 -18.17 8.91
N TYR A 34 11.15 -17.14 8.22
CA TYR A 34 11.35 -15.75 8.62
C TYR A 34 10.11 -14.93 8.32
N GLY A 35 10.01 -13.79 9.00
CA GLY A 35 9.02 -12.76 8.74
C GLY A 35 9.63 -11.38 8.93
N GLU A 36 9.26 -10.45 8.07
CA GLU A 36 9.68 -9.05 8.19
C GLU A 36 8.82 -8.34 9.25
N LEU A 37 9.47 -7.80 10.28
CA LEU A 37 8.84 -6.92 11.28
C LEU A 37 8.90 -5.45 10.88
N GLY A 38 9.54 -5.16 9.74
CA GLY A 38 9.78 -3.81 9.23
C GLY A 38 9.48 -3.71 7.74
N ALA A 39 10.36 -3.05 6.99
CA ALA A 39 10.24 -2.96 5.54
C ALA A 39 10.27 -4.36 4.89
N MET A 40 9.23 -4.68 4.10
CA MET A 40 9.06 -6.02 3.53
C MET A 40 8.89 -6.06 2.00
N ARG A 41 8.56 -4.93 1.37
CA ARG A 41 8.25 -4.86 -0.07
C ARG A 41 8.77 -3.57 -0.67
N LEU A 42 9.32 -3.69 -1.88
CA LEU A 42 9.81 -2.57 -2.66
C LEU A 42 8.98 -2.45 -3.94
N SER A 43 8.28 -1.34 -4.10
CA SER A 43 7.53 -1.04 -5.32
C SER A 43 8.48 -0.70 -6.48
N TYR A 44 8.24 -1.33 -7.63
CA TYR A 44 8.95 -1.10 -8.88
C TYR A 44 7.95 -0.88 -10.00
N VAL A 45 8.13 0.19 -10.78
CA VAL A 45 7.27 0.51 -11.92
C VAL A 45 7.90 -0.09 -13.18
N GLN A 46 7.42 -1.27 -13.58
CA GLN A 46 8.07 -2.10 -14.61
C GLN A 46 8.32 -1.38 -15.93
N ASP A 47 7.34 -0.63 -16.42
CA ASP A 47 7.41 0.03 -17.72
C ASP A 47 8.04 1.44 -17.67
N ARG A 48 8.23 1.98 -16.46
CA ARG A 48 8.80 3.31 -16.20
C ARG A 48 9.72 3.26 -14.97
N PRO A 49 10.85 2.54 -15.02
CA PRO A 49 11.72 2.35 -13.84
C PRO A 49 12.14 3.66 -13.18
N GLU A 50 12.32 4.72 -13.96
CA GLU A 50 12.66 6.06 -13.46
C GLU A 50 11.58 6.71 -12.58
N LEU A 51 10.34 6.20 -12.64
CA LEU A 51 9.23 6.59 -11.77
C LEU A 51 9.11 5.67 -10.54
N SER A 52 10.00 4.68 -10.38
CA SER A 52 9.97 3.79 -9.22
C SER A 52 10.29 4.59 -7.96
N PRO A 53 9.39 4.63 -6.95
CA PRO A 53 9.61 5.41 -5.73
C PRO A 53 10.82 4.92 -4.92
N HIS A 54 11.27 3.68 -5.17
CA HIS A 54 12.42 3.07 -4.51
C HIS A 54 13.64 2.90 -5.43
N GLN A 55 13.77 3.67 -6.52
CA GLN A 55 14.88 3.53 -7.46
C GLN A 55 16.26 3.57 -6.77
N LEU A 56 16.48 4.51 -5.84
CA LEU A 56 17.73 4.60 -5.07
C LEU A 56 18.00 3.35 -4.22
N VAL A 57 16.96 2.66 -3.74
CA VAL A 57 17.12 1.40 -3.01
C VAL A 57 17.59 0.30 -3.94
N PHE A 58 17.01 0.19 -5.14
CA PHE A 58 17.46 -0.75 -6.17
C PHE A 58 18.91 -0.47 -6.60
N ASP A 59 19.26 0.79 -6.85
CA ASP A 59 20.63 1.18 -7.19
C ASP A 59 21.62 0.83 -6.07
N THR A 60 21.21 1.00 -4.81
CA THR A 60 22.03 0.62 -3.64
C THR A 60 22.21 -0.89 -3.55
N ILE A 61 21.16 -1.67 -3.83
CA ILE A 61 21.23 -3.14 -3.87
C ILE A 61 22.21 -3.59 -4.95
N ASP A 62 22.13 -3.02 -6.16
CA ASP A 62 23.03 -3.33 -7.26
C ASP A 62 24.48 -2.99 -6.92
N TYR A 63 24.70 -1.81 -6.32
CA TYR A 63 26.02 -1.39 -5.84
C TYR A 63 26.59 -2.35 -4.80
N LEU A 64 25.81 -2.72 -3.77
CA LEU A 64 26.26 -3.64 -2.72
C LEU A 64 26.55 -5.04 -3.28
N ASN A 65 25.70 -5.53 -4.18
CA ASN A 65 25.90 -6.81 -4.84
C ASN A 65 27.17 -6.81 -5.68
N GLU A 66 27.47 -5.73 -6.44
CA GLU A 66 28.72 -5.61 -7.20
C GLU A 66 29.94 -5.51 -6.29
N TYR A 67 29.83 -4.74 -5.20
CA TYR A 67 30.89 -4.59 -4.21
C TYR A 67 31.24 -5.93 -3.54
N ASN A 68 30.23 -6.69 -3.12
CA ASN A 68 30.41 -7.95 -2.39
C ASN A 68 30.98 -9.09 -3.26
N LYS A 69 30.87 -9.03 -4.59
CA LYS A 69 31.39 -10.09 -5.50
C LYS A 69 32.86 -10.43 -5.29
N LYS A 70 33.67 -9.47 -4.83
CA LYS A 70 35.11 -9.67 -4.64
C LYS A 70 35.46 -10.29 -3.30
N ASP A 71 34.80 -9.83 -2.24
CA ASP A 71 35.24 -10.07 -0.87
C ASP A 71 34.32 -11.04 -0.11
N ASP A 72 33.03 -11.11 -0.45
CA ASP A 72 32.05 -12.00 0.18
C ASP A 72 30.90 -12.35 -0.79
N PRO A 73 31.13 -13.28 -1.74
CA PRO A 73 30.18 -13.60 -2.81
C PRO A 73 28.87 -14.23 -2.31
N ASP A 74 28.83 -14.68 -1.06
CA ASP A 74 27.61 -15.24 -0.45
C ASP A 74 26.69 -14.15 0.11
N ARG A 75 27.18 -12.91 0.31
CA ARG A 75 26.39 -11.75 0.76
C ARG A 75 25.74 -11.00 -0.39
N ILE A 76 24.92 -11.70 -1.17
CA ILE A 76 24.11 -11.10 -2.22
C ILE A 76 22.67 -10.90 -1.78
N ILE A 77 22.14 -9.71 -2.04
CA ILE A 77 20.72 -9.38 -1.86
C ILE A 77 19.97 -9.88 -3.10
N LYS A 78 19.10 -10.86 -2.90
CA LYS A 78 18.27 -11.44 -3.97
C LYS A 78 16.86 -10.86 -3.92
N LEU A 79 16.44 -10.22 -5.00
CA LEU A 79 15.07 -9.75 -5.17
C LEU A 79 14.19 -10.88 -5.71
N ILE A 80 12.99 -11.01 -5.16
CA ILE A 80 11.95 -11.93 -5.63
C ILE A 80 10.64 -11.18 -5.87
N PRO A 81 9.79 -11.63 -6.82
CA PRO A 81 8.49 -11.01 -7.02
C PRO A 81 7.61 -11.10 -5.77
N PHE A 82 7.08 -9.96 -5.32
CA PHE A 82 6.09 -9.89 -4.26
C PHE A 82 4.67 -9.90 -4.87
N ILE A 83 3.83 -10.86 -4.48
CA ILE A 83 2.46 -10.95 -4.95
C ILE A 83 1.60 -9.96 -4.15
N ASN A 84 1.46 -8.73 -4.67
CA ASN A 84 0.70 -7.67 -3.97
C ASN A 84 -0.82 -7.88 -4.02
N ARG A 85 -1.33 -8.55 -5.07
CA ARG A 85 -2.76 -8.86 -5.23
C ARG A 85 -2.93 -10.29 -5.72
N ASN A 86 -3.86 -11.01 -5.10
CA ASN A 86 -4.28 -12.34 -5.52
C ASN A 86 -5.83 -12.34 -5.67
N PRO A 87 -6.37 -12.65 -6.85
CA PRO A 87 -7.82 -12.66 -7.07
C PRO A 87 -8.56 -13.67 -6.19
N ASN A 88 -7.88 -14.72 -5.73
CA ASN A 88 -8.42 -15.78 -4.87
C ASN A 88 -8.14 -15.56 -3.38
N ALA A 89 -7.51 -14.44 -3.00
CA ALA A 89 -7.37 -14.10 -1.59
C ALA A 89 -8.76 -13.97 -0.97
N LEU A 90 -8.92 -14.51 0.24
CA LEU A 90 -10.19 -14.55 0.95
C LEU A 90 -10.39 -13.26 1.74
N TYR A 91 -11.58 -12.68 1.63
CA TYR A 91 -11.98 -11.45 2.30
C TYR A 91 -13.31 -11.66 3.03
N TYR A 92 -13.45 -10.99 4.17
CA TYR A 92 -14.66 -11.04 4.98
C TYR A 92 -15.30 -9.66 5.01
N PHE A 93 -16.54 -9.56 4.49
CA PHE A 93 -17.27 -8.29 4.39
C PHE A 93 -18.58 -8.41 5.16
N ASN A 94 -18.79 -7.56 6.17
CA ASN A 94 -20.04 -7.40 6.93
C ASN A 94 -20.77 -8.71 7.29
N ASN A 95 -20.03 -9.73 7.72
CA ASN A 95 -20.55 -11.07 8.04
C ASN A 95 -21.29 -11.77 6.87
N LYS A 96 -21.04 -11.35 5.63
CA LYS A 96 -21.61 -11.95 4.42
C LYS A 96 -20.66 -12.97 3.80
N LYS A 97 -21.28 -13.88 3.06
CA LYS A 97 -20.62 -14.88 2.23
C LYS A 97 -21.08 -14.72 0.80
N ALA A 98 -20.33 -15.27 -0.15
CA ALA A 98 -20.80 -15.38 -1.52
C ALA A 98 -22.09 -16.24 -1.56
N PRO A 99 -22.93 -16.13 -2.61
CA PRO A 99 -24.12 -16.96 -2.78
C PRO A 99 -23.87 -18.47 -2.70
N SER A 100 -22.65 -18.93 -3.00
CA SER A 100 -22.21 -20.32 -2.83
C SER A 100 -22.11 -20.77 -1.37
N GLY A 101 -22.10 -19.83 -0.41
CA GLY A 101 -21.86 -20.10 1.02
C GLY A 101 -20.39 -20.11 1.42
N GLU A 102 -19.49 -19.77 0.50
CA GLU A 102 -18.04 -19.66 0.72
C GLU A 102 -17.62 -18.24 1.15
N ILE A 103 -16.43 -18.13 1.74
CA ILE A 103 -15.81 -16.83 2.01
C ILE A 103 -15.55 -16.13 0.67
N MET A 104 -15.82 -14.83 0.61
CA MET A 104 -15.68 -14.07 -0.63
C MET A 104 -14.21 -14.00 -1.06
N THR A 105 -13.97 -14.03 -2.36
CA THR A 105 -12.63 -13.75 -2.90
C THR A 105 -12.49 -12.28 -3.23
N ASN A 106 -11.25 -11.77 -3.30
CA ASN A 106 -10.97 -10.40 -3.75
C ASN A 106 -11.63 -10.10 -5.11
N ASN A 107 -11.62 -11.07 -6.03
CA ASN A 107 -12.25 -10.91 -7.33
C ASN A 107 -13.78 -10.85 -7.24
N TYR A 108 -14.40 -11.69 -6.41
CA TYR A 108 -15.84 -11.63 -6.19
C TYR A 108 -16.24 -10.27 -5.63
N SER A 109 -15.57 -9.80 -4.56
CA SER A 109 -15.92 -8.54 -3.91
C SER A 109 -15.75 -7.32 -4.82
N ALA A 110 -14.80 -7.35 -5.75
CA ALA A 110 -14.61 -6.28 -6.73
C ALA A 110 -15.65 -6.28 -7.88
N SER A 111 -16.47 -7.34 -7.99
CA SER A 111 -17.39 -7.56 -9.12
C SER A 111 -18.87 -7.42 -8.77
N VAL A 112 -19.20 -7.25 -7.49
CA VAL A 112 -20.58 -7.20 -7.00
C VAL A 112 -20.92 -5.85 -6.39
N GLY A 113 -22.22 -5.56 -6.29
CA GLY A 113 -22.74 -4.34 -5.69
C GLY A 113 -22.59 -4.30 -4.17
N ALA A 114 -22.82 -3.12 -3.60
CA ALA A 114 -22.64 -2.82 -2.19
C ALA A 114 -23.54 -3.72 -1.30
N ASN A 115 -24.78 -3.94 -1.71
CA ASN A 115 -25.72 -4.79 -0.97
C ASN A 115 -25.21 -6.25 -0.86
N GLN A 116 -24.63 -6.81 -1.92
CA GLN A 116 -24.06 -8.17 -1.89
C GLN A 116 -22.88 -8.30 -0.91
N LEU A 117 -22.17 -7.18 -0.66
CA LEU A 117 -21.13 -7.09 0.37
C LEU A 117 -21.70 -6.89 1.78
N GLY A 118 -23.02 -6.74 1.91
CA GLY A 118 -23.69 -6.49 3.17
C GLY A 118 -23.64 -5.04 3.63
N LEU A 119 -23.42 -4.11 2.71
CA LEU A 119 -23.54 -2.67 2.97
C LEU A 119 -25.01 -2.23 2.88
N PRO A 120 -25.40 -1.13 3.57
CA PRO A 120 -26.74 -0.55 3.46
C PRO A 120 -27.13 -0.17 2.02
N ASP A 121 -28.42 -0.12 1.73
CA ASP A 121 -28.97 0.19 0.39
C ASP A 121 -28.71 1.65 -0.03
N GLU A 122 -28.43 2.51 0.94
CA GLU A 122 -28.08 3.91 0.76
C GLU A 122 -26.69 4.07 0.11
N ILE A 123 -25.83 3.06 0.25
CA ILE A 123 -24.49 3.03 -0.33
C ILE A 123 -24.59 2.71 -1.82
N PRO A 124 -24.13 3.60 -2.71
CA PRO A 124 -24.21 3.35 -4.14
C PRO A 124 -23.17 2.30 -4.55
N ASP A 125 -23.49 1.46 -5.54
CA ASP A 125 -22.58 0.41 -6.02
C ASP A 125 -21.22 0.95 -6.52
N ASN A 126 -21.18 2.19 -6.98
CA ASN A 126 -19.95 2.85 -7.44
C ASN A 126 -19.22 3.63 -6.34
N TYR A 127 -19.49 3.38 -5.04
CA TYR A 127 -18.87 4.12 -3.93
C TYR A 127 -17.33 4.10 -3.98
N LEU A 128 -16.70 3.01 -4.42
CA LEU A 128 -15.24 2.94 -4.60
C LEU A 128 -14.73 3.77 -5.77
N SER A 129 -15.54 3.98 -6.81
CA SER A 129 -15.17 4.91 -7.88
C SER A 129 -15.10 6.34 -7.36
N LEU A 130 -15.90 6.72 -6.36
CA LEU A 130 -15.82 8.06 -5.74
C LEU A 130 -14.46 8.30 -5.10
N TRP A 131 -13.84 7.27 -4.52
CA TRP A 131 -12.48 7.33 -3.98
C TRP A 131 -11.45 7.53 -5.08
N SER A 132 -11.47 6.69 -6.10
CA SER A 132 -10.56 6.79 -7.24
C SER A 132 -10.68 8.15 -7.94
N ASP A 133 -11.91 8.61 -8.21
CA ASP A 133 -12.19 9.89 -8.85
C ASP A 133 -11.74 11.08 -8.00
N ALA A 134 -11.77 10.95 -6.67
CA ALA A 134 -11.29 11.98 -5.74
C ALA A 134 -9.77 12.15 -5.77
N LEU A 135 -9.03 11.06 -5.99
CA LEU A 135 -7.57 11.03 -5.98
C LEU A 135 -6.94 11.21 -7.36
N GLN A 136 -7.64 10.80 -8.42
CA GLN A 136 -7.12 10.81 -9.79
C GLN A 136 -6.54 12.16 -10.22
N PRO A 137 -7.17 13.33 -9.93
CA PRO A 137 -6.60 14.62 -10.31
C PRO A 137 -5.23 14.91 -9.66
N PHE A 138 -4.96 14.37 -8.47
CA PHE A 138 -3.64 14.50 -7.84
C PHE A 138 -2.63 13.59 -8.50
N PHE A 139 -3.00 12.35 -8.81
CA PHE A 139 -2.12 11.43 -9.52
C PHE A 139 -1.76 11.94 -10.91
N ASP A 140 -2.75 12.42 -11.67
CA ASP A 140 -2.54 13.00 -12.99
C ASP A 140 -1.55 14.18 -12.96
N GLU A 141 -1.68 15.09 -11.98
CA GLU A 141 -0.77 16.23 -11.86
C GLU A 141 0.61 15.81 -11.31
N LEU A 142 0.69 14.87 -10.37
CA LEU A 142 1.96 14.34 -9.86
C LEU A 142 2.77 13.64 -10.97
N ASP A 143 2.09 12.88 -11.83
CA ASP A 143 2.70 12.20 -12.98
C ASP A 143 3.14 13.21 -14.06
N ALA A 144 2.36 14.27 -14.29
CA ALA A 144 2.70 15.31 -15.25
C ALA A 144 3.84 16.22 -14.76
N ASN A 145 3.78 16.63 -13.49
CA ASN A 145 4.75 17.51 -12.85
C ASN A 145 4.68 17.36 -11.32
N PHE A 146 5.63 16.64 -10.74
CA PHE A 146 5.69 16.38 -9.30
C PHE A 146 5.57 17.64 -8.42
N THR A 147 6.24 18.74 -8.78
CA THR A 147 6.20 19.99 -8.00
C THR A 147 4.80 20.61 -8.00
N ASN A 148 4.15 20.69 -9.18
CA ASN A 148 2.79 21.20 -9.26
C ASN A 148 1.80 20.26 -8.56
N GLY A 149 1.97 18.95 -8.73
CA GLY A 149 1.15 17.93 -8.08
C GLY A 149 1.22 18.04 -6.56
N LEU A 150 2.42 18.28 -6.02
CA LEU A 150 2.62 18.53 -4.60
C LEU A 150 1.93 19.83 -4.15
N ILE A 151 2.09 20.93 -4.88
CA ILE A 151 1.39 22.20 -4.56
C ILE A 151 -0.14 22.01 -4.57
N ASN A 152 -0.67 21.27 -5.55
CA ASN A 152 -2.09 20.97 -5.65
C ASN A 152 -2.55 20.11 -4.45
N LEU A 153 -1.79 19.09 -4.08
CA LEU A 153 -2.08 18.25 -2.92
C LEU A 153 -2.04 19.05 -1.61
N GLU A 154 -1.00 19.90 -1.43
CA GLU A 154 -0.84 20.77 -0.27
C GLU A 154 -2.01 21.74 -0.09
N SER A 155 -2.67 22.15 -1.19
CA SER A 155 -3.85 23.01 -1.10
C SER A 155 -5.01 22.39 -0.32
N TYR A 156 -5.02 21.06 -0.17
CA TYR A 156 -6.00 20.29 0.60
C TYR A 156 -5.42 19.67 1.88
N ASP A 157 -4.16 19.95 2.27
CA ASP A 157 -3.50 19.33 3.44
C ASP A 157 -4.20 19.66 4.78
N HIS A 158 -4.98 20.74 4.81
CA HIS A 158 -5.82 21.10 5.95
C HIS A 158 -7.04 20.18 6.14
N HIS A 159 -7.36 19.35 5.14
CA HIS A 159 -8.40 18.34 5.22
C HIS A 159 -7.82 16.98 5.63
N SER A 160 -8.49 16.30 6.57
CA SER A 160 -8.39 14.84 6.62
C SER A 160 -9.07 14.22 5.40
N VAL A 161 -8.71 12.98 5.07
CA VAL A 161 -9.38 12.20 4.02
C VAL A 161 -10.91 12.25 4.17
N TYR A 162 -11.41 12.02 5.39
CA TYR A 162 -12.83 12.12 5.71
C TYR A 162 -13.41 13.49 5.34
N SER A 163 -12.80 14.59 5.80
CA SER A 163 -13.32 15.93 5.52
C SER A 163 -13.22 16.31 4.04
N TYR A 164 -12.17 15.86 3.34
CA TYR A 164 -12.03 16.08 1.90
C TYR A 164 -13.15 15.39 1.12
N LEU A 165 -13.42 14.12 1.42
CA LEU A 165 -14.53 13.39 0.81
C LEU A 165 -15.87 14.07 1.12
N ARG A 166 -16.11 14.41 2.38
CA ARG A 166 -17.38 14.94 2.87
C ARG A 166 -17.70 16.35 2.36
N GLU A 167 -16.71 17.22 2.28
CA GLU A 167 -16.91 18.66 2.04
C GLU A 167 -16.58 19.07 0.61
N VAL A 168 -15.70 18.32 -0.08
CA VAL A 168 -15.24 18.67 -1.43
C VAL A 168 -15.78 17.75 -2.50
N ILE A 169 -15.77 16.43 -2.26
CA ILE A 169 -16.06 15.41 -3.28
C ILE A 169 -17.55 15.05 -3.33
N LEU A 170 -18.10 14.53 -2.22
CA LEU A 170 -19.47 14.03 -2.17
C LEU A 170 -20.54 15.11 -2.46
N PRO A 171 -20.39 16.37 -2.04
CA PRO A 171 -21.32 17.44 -2.43
C PRO A 171 -21.43 17.64 -3.94
N LYS A 172 -20.36 17.37 -4.70
CA LYS A 172 -20.34 17.47 -6.16
C LYS A 172 -20.86 16.20 -6.83
N ALA A 173 -20.46 15.04 -6.31
CA ALA A 173 -20.80 13.75 -6.90
C ALA A 173 -22.22 13.28 -6.57
N LEU A 174 -22.70 13.52 -5.35
CA LEU A 174 -23.97 13.01 -4.82
C LEU A 174 -24.72 14.11 -4.01
N PRO A 175 -25.10 15.24 -4.64
CA PRO A 175 -25.70 16.38 -3.93
C PRO A 175 -27.00 16.05 -3.19
N SER A 176 -27.75 15.04 -3.63
CA SER A 176 -29.01 14.61 -3.02
C SER A 176 -28.87 13.64 -1.85
N LYS A 177 -27.65 13.18 -1.54
CA LYS A 177 -27.37 12.16 -0.51
C LYS A 177 -26.60 12.71 0.70
N SER A 178 -26.72 14.01 1.00
CA SER A 178 -25.96 14.64 2.09
C SER A 178 -26.20 14.01 3.47
N ALA A 179 -27.36 13.39 3.69
CA ALA A 179 -27.66 12.64 4.90
C ALA A 179 -26.87 11.32 5.01
N ASP A 180 -26.42 10.76 3.88
CA ASP A 180 -25.80 9.43 3.79
C ASP A 180 -24.25 9.53 3.69
N TYR A 181 -23.67 10.74 3.65
CA TYR A 181 -22.23 10.90 3.38
C TYR A 181 -21.33 10.18 4.39
N ASP A 182 -21.70 10.20 5.67
CA ASP A 182 -20.90 9.56 6.72
C ASP A 182 -20.89 8.03 6.55
N GLU A 183 -22.02 7.45 6.14
CA GLU A 183 -22.14 6.02 5.85
C GLU A 183 -21.38 5.63 4.57
N ILE A 184 -21.45 6.47 3.53
CA ILE A 184 -20.69 6.29 2.28
C ILE A 184 -19.18 6.34 2.54
N ILE A 185 -18.70 7.33 3.31
CA ILE A 185 -17.27 7.44 3.64
C ILE A 185 -16.83 6.24 4.48
N SER A 186 -17.63 5.81 5.45
CA SER A 186 -17.33 4.63 6.26
C SER A 186 -17.19 3.36 5.40
N ALA A 187 -18.04 3.21 4.38
CA ALA A 187 -17.94 2.09 3.43
C ALA A 187 -16.65 2.16 2.60
N ILE A 188 -16.27 3.35 2.12
CA ILE A 188 -15.00 3.57 1.40
C ILE A 188 -13.80 3.21 2.30
N GLU A 189 -13.76 3.74 3.52
CA GLU A 189 -12.66 3.52 4.46
C GLU A 189 -12.52 2.04 4.82
N LEU A 190 -13.62 1.34 5.08
CA LEU A 190 -13.60 -0.10 5.38
C LEU A 190 -12.95 -0.91 4.26
N GLN A 191 -13.24 -0.57 3.00
CA GLN A 191 -12.73 -1.30 1.86
C GLN A 191 -11.26 -0.95 1.55
N GLU A 192 -10.89 0.33 1.59
CA GLU A 192 -9.56 0.83 1.19
C GLU A 192 -8.51 0.67 2.29
N ALA A 193 -8.89 0.85 3.57
CA ALA A 193 -7.96 0.69 4.69
C ALA A 193 -7.67 -0.78 5.04
N GLY A 194 -8.40 -1.73 4.46
CA GLY A 194 -8.19 -3.16 4.66
C GLY A 194 -8.43 -3.64 6.10
N THR A 195 -9.14 -2.85 6.92
CA THR A 195 -9.57 -3.24 8.26
C THR A 195 -10.82 -4.11 8.16
N GLY A 196 -10.64 -5.35 7.72
CA GLY A 196 -11.60 -6.44 7.90
C GLY A 196 -11.14 -7.37 9.01
#